data_AF-A0A850F2I1-F1
#
_entry.id   AF-A0A850F2I1-F1
#
_cell.length_a   1.000
_cell.length_b   1.000
_cell.length_c   1.000
_cell.angle_alpha   90.00
_cell.angle_beta   90.00
_cell.angle_gamma   90.00
#
_symmetry.space_group_name_H-M   'P 1'
#
loop_
_entity.id
_entity.type
_entity.pdbx_description
1 polymer ?
#
loop_
_entity_poly.entity_id
_entity_poly.type
_entity_poly.pdbx_seq_one_letter_code
_entity_poly.pdbx_strand_id
1 'polypeptide(L)'
;MKYSKKNRAAALLLCTVLACTACSYYKPQETAKVRSLTPDGSPATSYYEKAKVTDANGKFWIPLSPAIASIGYQMKDEKKPDGYTSIGYTDVMYKLRPGSTEVLSLGEKVSLSDAPQIRNGQIYITPKALSKLLQTKVAWNQYTGEINIATPTVKDTAIEEGQSQLARPLKIQSLSPSQSDELVSYAKSFLGVPYEFGAAPYEESKKFDCSSFTQYVFKKFGLNLPRLAKDQDNLGSRVNRNELKSGDLVFFTVPGRFENNAIPGHVGIYIGDGKFIHTWGDPGVQISELDTGYWSNVLLHMQRVL
;
A
#
# COMPACT_ATOMS: atom_id res chain seq x y z
N MET A 1 35.70 -36.20 -71.89
CA MET A 1 34.60 -35.84 -72.80
C MET A 1 33.91 -34.58 -72.29
N LYS A 2 33.84 -33.54 -73.13
CA LYS A 2 32.95 -32.34 -73.16
C LYS A 2 33.01 -31.34 -71.97
N TYR A 3 33.61 -30.15 -72.19
CA TYR A 3 32.97 -28.81 -72.43
C TYR A 3 32.24 -28.25 -71.18
N SER A 4 32.43 -27.01 -70.68
CA SER A 4 32.49 -25.72 -71.38
C SER A 4 32.98 -24.57 -70.47
N LYS A 5 33.63 -23.58 -71.10
CA LYS A 5 34.01 -22.23 -70.61
C LYS A 5 32.80 -21.32 -70.31
N LYS A 6 32.98 -20.34 -69.40
CA LYS A 6 32.77 -18.87 -69.57
C LYS A 6 32.98 -18.16 -68.22
N ASN A 7 34.09 -17.44 -68.00
CA ASN A 7 34.38 -16.02 -68.30
C ASN A 7 33.50 -14.96 -67.60
N ARG A 8 34.18 -14.23 -66.69
CA ARG A 8 34.19 -12.76 -66.46
C ARG A 8 32.89 -12.07 -66.03
N ALA A 9 32.93 -11.37 -64.89
CA ALA A 9 33.17 -9.93 -64.83
C ALA A 9 32.98 -9.39 -63.40
N ALA A 10 33.72 -8.33 -63.09
CA ALA A 10 33.74 -7.61 -61.83
C ALA A 10 32.37 -6.99 -61.46
N ALA A 11 32.06 -6.98 -60.16
CA ALA A 11 31.00 -6.15 -59.60
C ALA A 11 31.58 -5.32 -58.44
N LEU A 12 31.48 -4.00 -58.61
CA LEU A 12 31.83 -2.94 -57.66
C LEU A 12 31.24 -3.22 -56.26
N LEU A 13 32.08 -3.10 -55.23
CA LEU A 13 31.63 -2.85 -53.86
C LEU A 13 31.05 -1.42 -53.78
N LEU A 14 29.73 -1.30 -53.91
CA LEU A 14 29.02 -0.08 -53.57
C LEU A 14 28.80 -0.05 -52.05
N CYS A 15 29.63 0.72 -51.36
CA CYS A 15 29.50 1.01 -49.94
C CYS A 15 28.23 1.87 -49.74
N THR A 16 27.11 1.24 -49.38
CA THR A 16 25.88 1.94 -49.00
C THR A 16 25.96 2.26 -47.51
N VAL A 17 26.28 3.51 -47.20
CA VAL A 17 26.13 4.09 -45.87
C VAL A 17 24.63 4.21 -45.61
N LEU A 18 24.04 3.21 -44.95
CA LEU A 18 22.74 3.40 -44.30
C LEU A 18 22.97 4.27 -43.07
N ALA A 19 22.70 5.56 -43.22
CA ALA A 19 22.46 6.44 -42.09
C ALA A 19 21.19 5.94 -41.38
N CYS A 20 21.37 5.18 -40.29
CA CYS A 20 20.30 4.94 -39.33
C CYS A 20 19.99 6.26 -38.64
N THR A 21 19.06 7.03 -39.19
CA THR A 21 18.33 8.04 -38.45
C THR A 21 17.48 7.31 -37.41
N ALA A 22 18.01 7.19 -36.20
CA ALA A 22 17.22 6.83 -35.04
C ALA A 22 16.25 7.99 -34.74
N CYS A 23 15.12 8.01 -35.45
CA CYS A 23 13.95 8.73 -35.00
C CYS A 23 13.52 8.06 -33.69
N SER A 24 13.92 8.67 -32.57
CA SER A 24 13.39 8.35 -31.24
C SER A 24 11.90 8.63 -31.25
N TYR A 25 11.12 7.59 -31.54
CA TYR A 25 9.68 7.59 -31.35
C TYR A 25 9.45 7.52 -29.84
N TYR A 26 9.34 8.69 -29.21
CA TYR A 26 8.94 8.82 -27.82
C TYR A 26 7.46 8.40 -27.72
N LYS A 27 7.21 7.11 -27.47
CA LYS A 27 5.91 6.64 -27.01
C LYS A 27 5.67 7.25 -25.64
N PRO A 28 4.57 7.99 -25.41
CA PRO A 28 4.16 8.33 -24.05
C PRO A 28 4.05 7.03 -23.28
N GLN A 29 4.82 6.90 -22.21
CA GLN A 29 4.70 5.80 -21.27
C GLN A 29 3.29 5.94 -20.67
N GLU A 30 2.36 5.11 -21.15
CA GLU A 30 1.04 4.97 -20.55
C GLU A 30 1.28 4.76 -19.07
N THR A 31 0.86 5.75 -18.27
CA THR A 31 0.77 5.63 -16.83
C THR A 31 0.13 4.29 -16.51
N ALA A 32 0.88 3.40 -15.87
CA ALA A 32 0.43 2.07 -15.52
C ALA A 32 -0.79 2.22 -14.60
N LYS A 33 -1.98 1.97 -15.16
CA LYS A 33 -3.22 1.88 -14.38
C LYS A 33 -3.06 0.68 -13.45
N VAL A 34 -2.96 0.97 -12.16
CA VAL A 34 -2.99 -0.01 -11.07
C VAL A 34 -4.27 -0.86 -11.23
N ARG A 35 -4.10 -2.15 -11.52
CA ARG A 35 -5.16 -3.15 -11.51
C ARG A 35 -4.74 -4.25 -10.53
N SER A 36 -5.49 -4.42 -9.45
CA SER A 36 -5.40 -5.59 -8.58
C SER A 36 -5.80 -6.84 -9.38
N LEU A 37 -5.11 -7.97 -9.19
CA LEU A 37 -5.42 -9.23 -9.88
C LEU A 37 -5.88 -10.28 -8.86
N THR A 38 -6.90 -11.07 -9.18
CA THR A 38 -7.22 -12.29 -8.44
C THR A 38 -6.16 -13.37 -8.72
N PRO A 39 -6.07 -14.45 -7.92
CA PRO A 39 -5.08 -15.52 -8.09
C PRO A 39 -5.10 -16.24 -9.46
N ASP A 40 -6.15 -16.06 -10.26
CA ASP A 40 -6.28 -16.56 -11.62
C ASP A 40 -5.88 -15.53 -12.71
N GLY A 41 -5.38 -14.35 -12.31
CA GLY A 41 -4.94 -13.30 -13.22
C GLY A 41 -6.06 -12.41 -13.78
N SER A 42 -7.27 -12.45 -13.21
CA SER A 42 -8.36 -11.54 -13.58
C SER A 42 -8.30 -10.22 -12.79
N PRO A 43 -8.68 -9.05 -13.35
CA PRO A 43 -8.72 -7.79 -12.60
C PRO A 43 -9.74 -7.85 -11.45
N ALA A 44 -9.28 -7.83 -10.20
CA ALA A 44 -10.10 -7.95 -9.01
C ALA A 44 -10.68 -6.58 -8.61
N THR A 45 -11.73 -6.16 -9.31
CA THR A 45 -12.62 -5.04 -8.92
C THR A 45 -14.08 -5.48 -8.82
N SER A 46 -14.38 -6.75 -9.13
CA SER A 46 -15.72 -7.32 -9.02
C SER A 46 -15.72 -8.77 -8.55
N TYR A 47 -16.79 -9.16 -7.86
CA TYR A 47 -17.07 -10.55 -7.50
C TYR A 47 -18.57 -10.85 -7.67
N TYR A 48 -18.90 -12.11 -7.87
CA TYR A 48 -20.29 -12.54 -8.08
C TYR A 48 -20.86 -13.11 -6.80
N GLU A 49 -21.93 -12.49 -6.29
CA GLU A 49 -22.66 -13.02 -5.15
C GLU A 49 -23.79 -13.94 -5.63
N LYS A 50 -23.68 -15.23 -5.29
CA LYS A 50 -24.66 -16.25 -5.67
C LYS A 50 -25.84 -16.30 -4.69
N ALA A 51 -25.64 -15.90 -3.45
CA ALA A 51 -26.67 -15.87 -2.43
C ALA A 51 -27.48 -14.57 -2.55
N LYS A 52 -28.68 -14.65 -3.14
CA LYS A 52 -29.64 -13.53 -3.11
C LYS A 52 -30.27 -13.44 -1.72
N VAL A 53 -29.70 -12.61 -0.85
CA VAL A 53 -30.23 -12.37 0.49
C VAL A 53 -30.91 -11.00 0.53
N THR A 54 -32.23 -10.99 0.41
CA THR A 54 -33.05 -9.79 0.55
C THR A 54 -33.88 -9.91 1.82
N ASP A 55 -33.93 -8.85 2.63
CA ASP A 55 -34.78 -8.84 3.84
C ASP A 55 -36.25 -8.49 3.51
N ALA A 56 -37.12 -8.58 4.52
CA ALA A 56 -38.55 -8.29 4.38
C ALA A 56 -38.86 -6.85 3.92
N ASN A 57 -37.89 -5.92 4.06
CA ASN A 57 -37.99 -4.53 3.62
C ASN A 57 -37.43 -4.32 2.21
N GLY A 58 -37.07 -5.40 1.50
CA GLY A 58 -36.51 -5.34 0.17
C GLY A 58 -35.03 -4.93 0.12
N LYS A 59 -34.32 -4.83 1.25
CA LYS A 59 -32.89 -4.48 1.24
C LYS A 59 -32.06 -5.70 0.88
N PHE A 60 -31.15 -5.50 -0.05
CA PHE A 60 -30.19 -6.52 -0.47
C PHE A 60 -28.95 -6.53 0.43
N TRP A 61 -28.57 -7.72 0.87
CA TRP A 61 -27.47 -7.98 1.79
C TRP A 61 -26.44 -8.90 1.14
N ILE A 62 -25.17 -8.56 1.29
CA ILE A 62 -24.05 -9.36 0.80
C ILE A 62 -23.19 -9.82 1.97
N PRO A 63 -22.58 -11.02 1.87
CA PRO A 63 -21.61 -11.45 2.86
C PRO A 63 -20.38 -10.53 2.79
N LEU A 64 -19.98 -10.03 3.95
CA LEU A 64 -18.90 -9.05 4.07
C LEU A 64 -17.54 -9.65 3.72
N SER A 65 -17.26 -10.88 4.14
CA SER A 65 -15.94 -11.51 3.94
C SER A 65 -15.57 -11.68 2.46
N PRO A 66 -16.43 -12.22 1.57
CA PRO A 66 -16.13 -12.27 0.14
C PRO A 66 -16.00 -10.88 -0.48
N ALA A 67 -16.81 -9.92 -0.04
CA ALA A 67 -16.79 -8.55 -0.54
C ALA A 67 -15.48 -7.82 -0.25
N ILE A 68 -14.96 -7.94 0.97
CA ILE A 68 -13.68 -7.30 1.32
C ILE A 68 -12.50 -8.10 0.73
N ALA A 69 -12.62 -9.42 0.60
CA ALA A 69 -11.62 -10.25 -0.05
C ALA A 69 -11.47 -9.95 -1.54
N SER A 70 -12.55 -9.56 -2.23
CA SER A 70 -12.49 -9.22 -3.67
C SER A 70 -11.65 -7.98 -3.98
N ILE A 71 -11.38 -7.14 -2.98
CA ILE A 71 -10.48 -5.99 -3.08
C ILE A 71 -9.16 -6.22 -2.32
N GLY A 72 -8.85 -7.47 -2.00
CA GLY A 72 -7.63 -7.89 -1.33
C GLY A 72 -7.59 -7.65 0.18
N TYR A 73 -8.67 -7.20 0.81
CA TYR A 73 -8.71 -7.02 2.26
C TYR A 73 -8.97 -8.35 2.98
N GLN A 74 -8.54 -8.38 4.24
CA GLN A 74 -8.76 -9.45 5.18
C GLN A 74 -9.66 -8.98 6.31
N MET A 75 -10.31 -9.94 6.95
CA MET A 75 -11.22 -9.70 8.07
C MET A 75 -10.78 -10.56 9.26
N LYS A 76 -10.75 -9.97 10.45
CA LYS A 76 -10.51 -10.68 11.71
C LYS A 76 -11.64 -10.39 12.67
N ASP A 77 -12.34 -11.46 13.06
CA ASP A 77 -13.46 -11.40 14.00
C ASP A 77 -13.00 -11.74 15.41
N GLU A 78 -13.28 -10.85 16.36
CA GLU A 78 -13.16 -11.16 17.77
C GLU A 78 -14.39 -12.00 18.21
N LYS A 79 -14.17 -13.28 18.51
CA LYS A 79 -15.23 -14.23 18.89
C LYS A 79 -15.74 -14.02 20.33
N LYS A 80 -16.23 -12.81 20.63
CA LYS A 80 -16.83 -12.44 21.91
C LYS A 80 -18.11 -11.61 21.67
N PRO A 81 -19.07 -11.55 22.62
CA PRO A 81 -20.39 -10.91 22.41
C PRO A 81 -20.34 -9.41 22.04
N ASP A 82 -19.26 -8.74 22.38
CA ASP A 82 -18.96 -7.33 22.12
C ASP A 82 -17.75 -7.13 21.19
N GLY A 83 -17.35 -8.20 20.49
CA GLY A 83 -16.20 -8.21 19.60
C GLY A 83 -16.35 -7.30 18.41
N TYR A 84 -15.24 -6.69 18.00
CA TYR A 84 -15.14 -5.99 16.74
C TYR A 84 -14.69 -6.94 15.64
N THR A 85 -15.18 -6.67 14.44
CA THR A 85 -14.63 -7.15 13.18
C THR A 85 -13.69 -6.08 12.65
N SER A 86 -12.43 -6.45 12.52
CA SER A 86 -11.38 -5.61 11.96
C SER A 86 -11.15 -5.99 10.49
N ILE A 87 -11.08 -4.99 9.61
CA ILE A 87 -10.94 -5.16 8.17
C ILE A 87 -9.76 -4.31 7.66
N GLY A 88 -8.96 -4.87 6.76
CA GLY A 88 -7.96 -4.13 6.02
C GLY A 88 -6.97 -5.05 5.33
N TYR A 89 -5.92 -4.50 4.74
CA TYR A 89 -4.96 -5.27 3.96
C TYR A 89 -3.74 -5.67 4.81
N THR A 90 -2.98 -4.65 5.23
CA THR A 90 -1.77 -4.74 6.06
C THR A 90 -1.96 -4.11 7.43
N ASP A 91 -3.07 -3.41 7.67
CA ASP A 91 -3.40 -2.62 8.85
C ASP A 91 -4.93 -2.65 9.04
N VAL A 92 -5.44 -2.49 10.27
CA VAL A 92 -6.89 -2.36 10.46
C VAL A 92 -7.31 -0.98 9.93
N MET A 93 -7.92 -0.97 8.76
CA MET A 93 -8.42 0.23 8.11
C MET A 93 -9.85 0.52 8.53
N TYR A 94 -10.62 -0.53 8.84
CA TYR A 94 -12.01 -0.42 9.23
C TYR A 94 -12.30 -1.31 10.44
N LYS A 95 -13.09 -0.82 11.39
CA LYS A 95 -13.63 -1.63 12.49
C LYS A 95 -15.13 -1.48 12.52
N LEU A 96 -15.83 -2.59 12.59
CA LEU A 96 -17.28 -2.60 12.77
C LEU A 96 -17.67 -3.60 13.84
N ARG A 97 -18.84 -3.38 14.42
CA ARG A 97 -19.49 -4.34 15.31
C ARG A 97 -20.83 -4.73 14.69
N PRO A 98 -21.10 -6.03 14.46
CA PRO A 98 -22.43 -6.45 14.01
C PRO A 98 -23.51 -5.96 14.98
N GLY A 99 -24.59 -5.39 14.45
CA GLY A 99 -25.66 -4.75 15.21
C GLY A 99 -25.46 -3.26 15.49
N SER A 100 -24.27 -2.69 15.23
CA SER A 100 -23.99 -1.26 15.36
C SER A 100 -23.93 -0.56 14.00
N THR A 101 -24.47 0.65 13.91
CA THR A 101 -24.24 1.54 12.76
C THR A 101 -22.96 2.36 12.91
N GLU A 102 -22.45 2.53 14.13
CA GLU A 102 -21.19 3.24 14.36
C GLU A 102 -20.00 2.34 14.05
N VAL A 103 -19.13 2.81 13.16
CA VAL A 103 -17.93 2.12 12.70
C VAL A 103 -16.73 3.06 12.70
N LEU A 104 -15.54 2.48 12.74
CA LEU A 104 -14.30 3.19 12.42
C LEU A 104 -13.99 2.95 10.95
N SER A 105 -13.76 4.01 10.19
CA SER A 105 -13.37 3.95 8.79
C SER A 105 -12.20 4.88 8.55
N LEU A 106 -11.05 4.31 8.20
CA LEU A 106 -9.81 5.05 7.90
C LEU A 106 -9.40 6.01 9.04
N GLY A 107 -9.64 5.60 10.29
CA GLY A 107 -9.36 6.41 11.49
C GLY A 107 -10.51 7.31 11.95
N GLU A 108 -11.56 7.49 11.15
CA GLU A 108 -12.69 8.35 11.49
C GLU A 108 -13.93 7.57 11.95
N LYS A 109 -14.68 8.11 12.91
CA LYS A 109 -15.98 7.55 13.29
C LYS A 109 -17.00 7.87 12.19
N VAL A 110 -17.58 6.84 11.60
CA VAL A 110 -18.59 6.93 10.55
C VAL A 110 -19.85 6.21 10.99
N SER A 111 -21.02 6.79 10.71
CA SER A 111 -22.32 6.16 10.96
C SER A 111 -22.88 5.56 9.66
N LEU A 112 -23.09 4.25 9.61
CA LEU A 112 -23.61 3.51 8.46
C LEU A 112 -25.12 3.72 8.26
N SER A 113 -25.60 3.49 7.04
CA SER A 113 -27.05 3.54 6.76
C SER A 113 -27.81 2.38 7.40
N ASP A 114 -27.15 1.24 7.52
CA ASP A 114 -27.69 -0.01 8.04
C ASP A 114 -26.60 -0.71 8.86
N ALA A 115 -26.97 -1.24 10.02
CA ALA A 115 -26.03 -2.00 10.85
C ALA A 115 -25.69 -3.35 10.17
N PRO A 116 -24.42 -3.77 10.11
CA PRO A 116 -24.05 -5.11 9.68
C PRO A 116 -24.72 -6.17 10.56
N GLN A 117 -25.14 -7.29 9.98
CA GLN A 117 -25.91 -8.33 10.69
C GLN A 117 -25.24 -9.69 10.61
N ILE A 118 -25.29 -10.49 11.67
CA ILE A 118 -24.85 -11.89 11.63
C ILE A 118 -26.01 -12.74 11.11
N ARG A 119 -25.76 -13.54 10.06
CA ARG A 119 -26.68 -14.55 9.54
C ARG A 119 -25.89 -15.82 9.23
N ASN A 120 -26.33 -16.97 9.75
CA ASN A 120 -25.64 -18.27 9.58
C ASN A 120 -24.13 -18.22 9.91
N GLY A 121 -23.75 -17.48 10.94
CA GLY A 121 -22.35 -17.34 11.36
C GLY A 121 -21.48 -16.45 10.47
N GLN A 122 -22.06 -15.77 9.47
CA GLN A 122 -21.37 -14.81 8.61
C GLN A 122 -21.92 -13.40 8.81
N ILE A 123 -21.06 -12.40 8.65
CA ILE A 123 -21.46 -11.00 8.69
C ILE A 123 -21.97 -10.58 7.31
N TYR A 124 -23.16 -9.99 7.28
CA TYR A 124 -23.78 -9.42 6.11
C TYR A 124 -23.87 -7.91 6.23
N ILE A 125 -23.70 -7.22 5.10
CA ILE A 125 -23.77 -5.76 5.00
C ILE A 125 -24.55 -5.37 3.73
N THR A 126 -25.21 -4.21 3.73
CA THR A 126 -25.84 -3.69 2.50
C THR A 126 -24.78 -3.04 1.61
N PRO A 127 -24.90 -3.06 0.26
CA PRO A 127 -23.96 -2.35 -0.62
C PRO A 127 -23.81 -0.87 -0.29
N LYS A 128 -24.89 -0.22 0.18
CA LYS A 128 -24.89 1.18 0.61
C LYS A 128 -24.06 1.38 1.88
N ALA A 129 -24.24 0.53 2.89
CA ALA A 129 -23.45 0.57 4.10
C ALA A 129 -21.97 0.23 3.82
N LEU A 130 -21.69 -0.74 2.94
CA LEU A 130 -20.33 -1.08 2.54
C LEU A 130 -19.63 0.06 1.79
N SER A 131 -20.35 0.73 0.88
CA SER A 131 -19.88 1.93 0.19
C SER A 131 -19.47 3.03 1.18
N LYS A 132 -20.28 3.24 2.22
CA LYS A 132 -20.00 4.22 3.27
C LYS A 132 -18.84 3.80 4.17
N LEU A 133 -18.74 2.52 4.52
CA LEU A 133 -17.64 1.95 5.30
C LEU A 133 -16.31 2.11 4.57
N LEU A 134 -16.26 1.76 3.29
CA LEU A 134 -15.05 1.78 2.48
C LEU A 134 -14.74 3.16 1.88
N GLN A 135 -15.61 4.14 2.08
CA GLN A 135 -15.57 5.48 1.45
C GLN A 135 -15.40 5.43 -0.08
N THR A 136 -15.95 4.40 -0.72
CA THR A 136 -15.81 4.14 -2.15
C THR A 136 -17.10 3.66 -2.75
N LYS A 137 -17.24 3.80 -4.07
CA LYS A 137 -18.44 3.33 -4.76
C LYS A 137 -18.49 1.80 -4.75
N VAL A 138 -19.56 1.27 -4.16
CA VAL A 138 -19.99 -0.12 -4.32
C VAL A 138 -21.23 -0.15 -5.20
N ALA A 139 -21.17 -0.83 -6.33
CA ALA A 139 -22.28 -1.02 -7.24
C ALA A 139 -22.68 -2.50 -7.26
N TRP A 140 -23.98 -2.76 -7.35
CA TRP A 140 -24.53 -4.11 -7.46
C TRP A 140 -25.43 -4.19 -8.69
N ASN A 141 -25.23 -5.25 -9.48
CA ASN A 141 -26.12 -5.62 -10.56
C ASN A 141 -27.09 -6.71 -10.08
N GLN A 142 -28.36 -6.34 -9.92
CA GLN A 142 -29.41 -7.24 -9.43
C GLN A 142 -29.75 -8.42 -10.35
N TYR A 143 -29.45 -8.31 -11.64
CA TYR A 143 -29.71 -9.36 -12.62
C TYR A 143 -28.61 -10.41 -12.62
N THR A 144 -27.35 -9.98 -12.58
CA THR A 144 -26.18 -10.86 -12.67
C THR A 144 -25.63 -11.30 -11.30
N GLY A 145 -25.98 -10.57 -10.23
CA GLY A 145 -25.38 -10.77 -8.91
C GLY A 145 -23.98 -10.19 -8.78
N GLU A 146 -23.49 -9.47 -9.79
CA GLU A 146 -22.16 -8.87 -9.78
C GLU A 146 -22.09 -7.69 -8.80
N ILE A 147 -21.10 -7.73 -7.93
CA ILE A 147 -20.73 -6.64 -7.03
C ILE A 147 -19.42 -6.04 -7.53
N ASN A 148 -19.45 -4.75 -7.82
CA ASN A 148 -18.30 -3.96 -8.23
C ASN A 148 -17.91 -3.03 -7.09
N ILE A 149 -16.67 -3.15 -6.62
CA ILE A 149 -16.14 -2.29 -5.55
C ILE A 149 -14.99 -1.50 -6.15
N ALA A 150 -15.17 -0.19 -6.28
CA ALA A 150 -14.09 0.69 -6.66
C ALA A 150 -13.02 0.69 -5.55
N THR A 151 -11.74 0.75 -5.94
CA THR A 151 -10.65 0.83 -4.96
C THR A 151 -10.88 2.02 -4.02
N PRO A 152 -10.85 1.81 -2.68
CA PRO A 152 -10.93 2.91 -1.72
C PRO A 152 -9.83 3.93 -1.98
N THR A 153 -10.22 5.09 -2.49
CA THR A 153 -9.39 6.29 -2.45
C THR A 153 -9.56 6.89 -1.06
N VAL A 154 -8.48 6.95 -0.29
CA VAL A 154 -8.43 7.86 0.86
C VAL A 154 -8.68 9.23 0.24
N LYS A 155 -9.83 9.86 0.55
CA LYS A 155 -10.01 11.26 0.23
C LYS A 155 -8.95 11.98 1.05
N ASP A 156 -7.93 12.48 0.37
CA ASP A 156 -7.20 13.64 0.86
C ASP A 156 -8.29 14.60 1.32
N THR A 157 -8.36 14.86 2.63
CA THR A 157 -9.20 15.93 3.16
C THR A 157 -9.00 17.12 2.25
N ALA A 158 -10.10 17.51 1.61
CA ALA A 158 -10.14 18.64 0.70
C ALA A 158 -9.40 19.80 1.34
N ILE A 159 -8.23 20.11 0.79
CA ILE A 159 -7.74 21.48 0.83
C ILE A 159 -8.85 22.25 0.12
N GLU A 160 -9.61 23.01 0.90
CA GLU A 160 -10.62 23.91 0.37
C GLU A 160 -9.97 24.75 -0.74
N GLU A 161 -10.66 24.81 -1.88
CA GLU A 161 -10.27 25.54 -3.08
C GLU A 161 -10.05 27.01 -2.74
N GLY A 162 -8.81 27.37 -2.42
CA GLY A 162 -8.45 28.71 -2.00
C GLY A 162 -6.95 28.92 -2.08
N GLN A 163 -6.50 29.32 -3.26
CA GLN A 163 -5.15 29.82 -3.57
C GLN A 163 -4.06 28.74 -3.75
N SER A 164 -4.00 28.25 -4.99
CA SER A 164 -2.77 27.80 -5.64
C SER A 164 -1.63 28.79 -5.40
N GLN A 165 -0.73 28.44 -4.47
CA GLN A 165 0.69 28.70 -4.64
C GLN A 165 1.35 27.37 -4.96
N LEU A 166 1.41 27.09 -6.26
CA LEU A 166 2.40 26.28 -6.96
C LEU A 166 3.28 25.43 -6.05
N ALA A 167 3.06 24.11 -6.15
CA ALA A 167 4.01 23.08 -5.80
C ALA A 167 5.43 23.51 -6.19
N ARG A 168 6.17 24.05 -5.21
CA ARG A 168 7.61 24.06 -5.28
C ARG A 168 8.02 22.58 -5.27
N PRO A 169 8.94 22.14 -6.15
CA PRO A 169 9.60 20.87 -5.90
C PRO A 169 10.13 20.97 -4.47
N LEU A 170 9.70 20.08 -3.57
CA LEU A 170 10.29 20.00 -2.24
C LEU A 170 11.79 19.86 -2.49
N LYS A 171 12.52 20.92 -2.19
CA LYS A 171 13.97 20.88 -2.13
C LYS A 171 14.23 19.96 -0.96
N ILE A 172 14.39 18.65 -1.24
CA ILE A 172 14.72 17.61 -0.26
C ILE A 172 15.93 18.16 0.47
N GLN A 173 15.68 18.67 1.68
CA GLN A 173 16.67 19.40 2.43
C GLN A 173 17.44 18.31 3.16
N SER A 174 18.45 17.77 2.47
CA SER A 174 19.37 16.74 2.99
C SER A 174 19.66 17.05 4.44
N LEU A 175 19.27 16.14 5.35
CA LEU A 175 19.59 16.32 6.76
C LEU A 175 21.09 16.58 6.90
N SER A 176 21.45 17.59 7.69
CA SER A 176 22.81 17.67 8.17
C SER A 176 23.12 16.43 9.02
N PRO A 177 24.39 16.03 9.17
CA PRO A 177 24.75 14.93 10.06
C PRO A 177 24.16 15.08 11.47
N SER A 178 24.15 16.30 12.01
CA SER A 178 23.56 16.57 13.33
C SER A 178 22.04 16.34 13.37
N GLN A 179 21.31 16.68 12.30
CA GLN A 179 19.87 16.44 12.22
C GLN A 179 19.55 14.95 12.05
N SER A 180 20.38 14.21 11.31
CA SER A 180 20.27 12.74 11.24
C SER A 180 20.45 12.11 12.62
N ASP A 181 21.42 12.56 13.41
CA ASP A 181 21.66 12.05 14.77
C ASP A 181 20.50 12.40 15.73
N GLU A 182 19.93 13.60 15.60
CA GLU A 182 18.72 14.00 16.34
C GLU A 182 17.51 13.14 15.97
N LEU A 183 17.32 12.82 14.68
CA LEU A 183 16.24 11.95 14.21
C LEU A 183 16.39 10.55 14.78
N VAL A 184 17.59 9.98 14.73
CA VAL A 184 17.87 8.66 15.30
C VAL A 184 17.65 8.66 16.82
N SER A 185 18.12 9.69 17.52
CA SER A 185 17.95 9.82 18.97
C SER A 185 16.47 9.95 19.35
N TYR A 186 15.71 10.72 18.56
CA TYR A 186 14.27 10.85 18.75
C TYR A 186 13.56 9.52 18.50
N ALA A 187 13.88 8.80 17.43
CA ALA A 187 13.33 7.48 17.15
C ALA A 187 13.61 6.49 18.29
N LYS A 188 14.85 6.49 18.81
CA LYS A 188 15.27 5.64 19.94
C LYS A 188 14.53 5.95 21.25
N SER A 189 14.01 7.17 21.44
CA SER A 189 13.23 7.50 22.63
C SER A 189 11.92 6.73 22.76
N PHE A 190 11.48 6.06 21.68
CA PHE A 190 10.28 5.23 21.66
C PHE A 190 10.56 3.73 21.82
N LEU A 191 11.80 3.31 22.08
CA LEU A 191 12.11 1.88 22.28
C LEU A 191 11.20 1.25 23.33
N GLY A 192 10.62 0.08 22.98
CA GLY A 192 9.66 -0.63 23.82
C GLY A 192 8.23 -0.11 23.77
N VAL A 193 7.92 0.95 23.00
CA VAL A 193 6.52 1.33 22.75
C VAL A 193 5.83 0.16 22.03
N PRO A 194 4.71 -0.37 22.55
CA PRO A 194 4.10 -1.57 22.01
C PRO A 194 3.67 -1.43 20.56
N TYR A 195 3.79 -2.53 19.82
CA TYR A 195 3.23 -2.63 18.48
C TYR A 195 1.70 -2.77 18.53
N GLU A 196 0.99 -1.99 17.75
CA GLU A 196 -0.40 -2.22 17.41
C GLU A 196 -0.61 -2.06 15.92
N PHE A 197 -1.06 -3.13 15.29
CA PHE A 197 -1.39 -3.17 13.88
C PHE A 197 -2.52 -2.18 13.54
N GLY A 198 -2.27 -1.23 12.64
CA GLY A 198 -3.21 -0.14 12.37
C GLY A 198 -3.36 0.85 13.52
N ALA A 199 -2.30 1.08 14.30
CA ALA A 199 -2.35 2.01 15.43
C ALA A 199 -2.98 3.35 15.04
N ALA A 200 -3.92 3.81 15.88
CA ALA A 200 -4.39 5.19 15.86
C ALA A 200 -3.22 6.15 16.20
N PRO A 201 -3.34 7.47 15.97
CA PRO A 201 -2.28 8.42 16.27
C PRO A 201 -1.68 8.18 17.66
N TYR A 202 -0.35 8.29 17.77
CA TYR A 202 0.38 7.94 19.00
C TYR A 202 -0.11 8.73 20.22
N GLU A 203 -0.56 9.97 20.01
CA GLU A 203 -1.21 10.80 21.03
C GLU A 203 -2.38 10.08 21.71
N GLU A 204 -3.14 9.28 20.98
CA GLU A 204 -4.34 8.56 21.43
C GLU A 204 -4.02 7.12 21.88
N SER A 205 -3.30 6.37 21.04
CA SER A 205 -3.11 4.93 21.25
C SER A 205 -1.96 4.59 22.19
N LYS A 206 -0.95 5.48 22.27
CA LYS A 206 0.37 5.21 22.88
C LYS A 206 1.04 3.96 22.31
N LYS A 207 0.76 3.63 21.05
CA LYS A 207 1.28 2.46 20.34
C LYS A 207 1.63 2.85 18.89
N PHE A 208 2.37 1.98 18.22
CA PHE A 208 2.72 2.17 16.81
C PHE A 208 2.55 0.91 15.98
N ASP A 209 2.24 1.07 14.70
CA ASP A 209 2.69 0.15 13.65
C ASP A 209 3.88 0.73 12.87
N CYS A 210 4.41 -0.05 11.93
CA CYS A 210 5.65 0.28 11.24
C CYS A 210 5.62 1.67 10.56
N SER A 211 4.56 1.99 9.84
CA SER A 211 4.47 3.22 9.06
C SER A 211 3.91 4.40 9.86
N SER A 212 3.09 4.17 10.89
CA SER A 212 2.73 5.23 11.85
C SER A 212 3.93 5.66 12.70
N PHE A 213 4.84 4.74 13.04
CA PHE A 213 6.09 5.07 13.72
C PHE A 213 6.98 5.99 12.87
N THR A 214 7.25 5.61 11.62
CA THR A 214 8.04 6.46 10.71
C THR A 214 7.36 7.80 10.47
N GLN A 215 6.04 7.81 10.24
CA GLN A 215 5.26 9.04 10.10
C GLN A 215 5.42 9.95 11.33
N TYR A 216 5.34 9.39 12.53
CA TYR A 216 5.47 10.13 13.77
C TYR A 216 6.86 10.76 13.95
N VAL A 217 7.91 9.96 13.71
CA VAL A 217 9.30 10.41 13.82
C VAL A 217 9.57 11.53 12.82
N PHE A 218 9.27 11.33 11.54
CA PHE A 218 9.60 12.30 10.49
C PHE A 218 8.76 13.57 10.54
N LYS A 219 7.53 13.51 11.08
CA LYS A 219 6.70 14.71 11.30
C LYS A 219 7.40 15.72 12.19
N LYS A 220 8.15 15.28 13.21
CA LYS A 220 8.95 16.18 14.07
C LYS A 220 10.04 16.93 13.30
N PHE A 221 10.53 16.35 12.21
CA PHE A 221 11.56 16.93 11.34
C PHE A 221 10.94 17.61 10.11
N GLY A 222 9.63 17.90 10.14
CA GLY A 222 8.95 18.68 9.12
C GLY A 222 8.52 17.89 7.88
N LEU A 223 8.67 16.56 7.86
CA LEU A 223 8.22 15.71 6.76
C LEU A 223 6.97 14.92 7.12
N ASN A 224 5.88 15.19 6.40
CA ASN A 224 4.63 14.44 6.53
C ASN A 224 4.67 13.20 5.62
N LEU A 225 4.98 12.05 6.20
CA LEU A 225 4.91 10.78 5.49
C LEU A 225 3.45 10.28 5.38
N PRO A 226 3.08 9.62 4.27
CA PRO A 226 1.81 8.89 4.15
C PRO A 226 1.65 7.82 5.23
N ARG A 227 0.41 7.44 5.51
CA ARG A 227 0.08 6.47 6.56
C ARG A 227 0.58 5.05 6.28
N LEU A 228 0.71 4.65 5.01
CA LEU A 228 1.02 3.29 4.59
C LEU A 228 2.47 3.16 4.13
N ALA A 229 3.13 2.06 4.49
CA ALA A 229 4.51 1.79 4.07
C ALA A 229 4.70 1.82 2.54
N LYS A 230 3.76 1.22 1.78
CA LYS A 230 3.78 1.25 0.31
C LYS A 230 3.68 2.67 -0.29
N ASP A 231 3.07 3.60 0.42
CA ASP A 231 2.88 4.97 -0.06
C ASP A 231 4.08 5.83 0.36
N GLN A 232 4.68 5.53 1.52
CA GLN A 232 5.99 6.05 1.90
C GLN A 232 7.06 5.65 0.88
N ASP A 233 6.97 4.45 0.30
CA ASP A 233 7.87 3.98 -0.77
C ASP A 233 7.72 4.75 -2.10
N ASN A 234 6.74 5.66 -2.23
CA ASN A 234 6.65 6.52 -3.41
C ASN A 234 7.35 7.87 -3.20
N LEU A 235 7.98 8.08 -2.04
CA LEU A 235 8.66 9.33 -1.69
C LEU A 235 10.18 9.23 -1.83
N GLY A 236 10.82 10.38 -1.98
CA GLY A 236 12.27 10.47 -1.97
C GLY A 236 12.94 9.81 -3.19
N SER A 237 14.20 9.39 -3.00
CA SER A 237 15.02 8.76 -4.03
C SER A 237 15.58 7.41 -3.56
N ARG A 238 15.73 6.46 -4.49
CA ARG A 238 16.36 5.15 -4.22
C ARG A 238 17.82 5.34 -3.77
N VAL A 239 18.25 4.58 -2.77
CA VAL A 239 19.60 4.62 -2.20
C VAL A 239 20.25 3.25 -2.33
N ASN A 240 21.51 3.21 -2.78
CA ASN A 240 22.29 1.98 -2.81
C ASN A 240 22.84 1.63 -1.43
N ARG A 241 23.14 0.35 -1.19
CA ARG A 241 23.59 -0.14 0.12
C ARG A 241 24.81 0.59 0.68
N ASN A 242 25.77 0.91 -0.18
CA ASN A 242 26.99 1.64 0.15
C ASN A 242 26.79 3.15 0.36
N GLU A 243 25.60 3.68 0.07
CA GLU A 243 25.25 5.09 0.19
C GLU A 243 24.28 5.37 1.33
N LEU A 244 23.90 4.34 2.11
CA LEU A 244 22.98 4.49 3.23
C LEU A 244 23.51 5.47 4.27
N LYS A 245 22.60 6.31 4.76
CA LYS A 245 22.83 7.26 5.83
C LYS A 245 21.74 7.13 6.88
N SER A 246 22.10 7.43 8.13
CA SER A 246 21.14 7.50 9.22
C SER A 246 19.98 8.43 8.86
N GLY A 247 18.75 7.92 9.01
CA GLY A 247 17.53 8.60 8.59
C GLY A 247 16.98 8.14 7.23
N ASP A 248 17.68 7.30 6.46
CA ASP A 248 17.08 6.67 5.27
C ASP A 248 15.98 5.68 5.69
N LEU A 249 14.90 5.59 4.91
CA LEU A 249 13.87 4.56 5.09
C LEU A 249 14.32 3.25 4.45
N VAL A 250 14.10 2.15 5.16
CA VAL A 250 14.37 0.79 4.68
C VAL A 250 13.06 0.03 4.54
N PHE A 251 12.83 -0.55 3.36
CA PHE A 251 11.56 -1.20 3.02
C PHE A 251 11.76 -2.70 2.85
N PHE A 252 10.81 -3.46 3.38
CA PHE A 252 10.84 -4.92 3.36
C PHE A 252 9.55 -5.48 2.80
N THR A 253 9.68 -6.60 2.11
CA THR A 253 8.53 -7.44 1.78
C THR A 253 8.10 -8.23 3.00
N VAL A 254 6.87 -8.70 2.99
CA VAL A 254 6.40 -9.69 3.96
C VAL A 254 5.95 -10.89 3.13
N PRO A 255 6.75 -11.98 3.09
CA PRO A 255 6.48 -13.11 2.22
C PRO A 255 5.07 -13.65 2.37
N GLY A 256 4.40 -13.91 1.23
CA GLY A 256 3.03 -14.42 1.20
C GLY A 256 1.94 -13.39 1.52
N ARG A 257 2.30 -12.11 1.72
CA ARG A 257 1.35 -11.02 2.02
C ARG A 257 0.78 -10.34 0.76
N PHE A 258 1.53 -10.35 -0.34
CA PHE A 258 1.17 -9.69 -1.59
C PHE A 258 1.25 -10.68 -2.77
N GLU A 259 0.63 -10.32 -3.91
CA GLU A 259 0.67 -11.12 -5.16
C GLU A 259 2.11 -11.47 -5.58
N ASN A 260 3.04 -10.57 -5.30
CA ASN A 260 4.47 -10.82 -5.42
C ASN A 260 5.23 -10.18 -4.25
N ASN A 261 6.42 -10.72 -3.98
CA ASN A 261 7.28 -10.24 -2.91
C ASN A 261 8.02 -8.94 -3.28
N ALA A 262 7.49 -8.09 -4.19
CA ALA A 262 8.11 -6.81 -4.56
C ALA A 262 7.40 -5.59 -3.92
N ILE A 263 6.28 -5.80 -3.24
CA ILE A 263 5.52 -4.71 -2.59
C ILE A 263 6.01 -4.52 -1.15
N PRO A 264 6.33 -3.27 -0.73
CA PRO A 264 6.67 -2.97 0.66
C PRO A 264 5.51 -3.25 1.62
N GLY A 265 5.74 -4.17 2.55
CA GLY A 265 4.82 -4.48 3.65
C GLY A 265 5.31 -3.99 5.01
N HIS A 266 6.58 -3.64 5.12
CA HIS A 266 7.17 -3.17 6.36
C HIS A 266 8.18 -2.07 6.06
N VAL A 267 8.29 -1.11 6.98
CA VAL A 267 9.21 0.02 6.88
C VAL A 267 9.92 0.24 8.21
N GLY A 268 11.17 0.69 8.14
CA GLY A 268 11.94 1.14 9.29
C GLY A 268 12.87 2.29 8.92
N ILE A 269 13.59 2.80 9.90
CA ILE A 269 14.54 3.91 9.76
C ILE A 269 15.94 3.35 9.96
N TYR A 270 16.83 3.52 8.98
CA TYR A 270 18.24 3.15 9.14
C TYR A 270 18.91 4.07 10.16
N ILE A 271 19.71 3.47 11.06
CA ILE A 271 20.33 4.19 12.19
C ILE A 271 21.87 4.09 12.19
N GLY A 272 22.47 3.61 11.10
CA GLY A 272 23.91 3.36 11.01
C GLY A 272 24.29 1.93 11.36
N ASP A 273 25.56 1.58 11.13
CA ASP A 273 26.19 0.31 11.56
C ASP A 273 25.42 -0.97 11.19
N GLY A 274 24.82 -0.98 10.00
CA GLY A 274 24.02 -2.11 9.52
C GLY A 274 22.75 -2.35 10.32
N LYS A 275 22.26 -1.34 11.06
CA LYS A 275 21.07 -1.44 11.94
C LYS A 275 19.97 -0.51 11.50
N PHE A 276 18.74 -0.88 11.85
CA PHE A 276 17.57 -0.05 11.65
C PHE A 276 16.63 -0.17 12.86
N ILE A 277 15.89 0.92 13.12
CA ILE A 277 14.83 0.97 14.13
C ILE A 277 13.47 0.86 13.46
N HIS A 278 12.60 0.02 14.01
CA HIS A 278 11.26 -0.24 13.49
C HIS A 278 10.35 -0.69 14.62
N THR A 279 9.06 -0.88 14.36
CA THR A 279 8.15 -1.52 15.32
C THR A 279 7.55 -2.78 14.74
N TRP A 280 7.59 -3.87 15.51
CA TRP A 280 7.05 -5.17 15.12
C TRP A 280 6.83 -6.04 16.36
N GLY A 281 5.67 -6.68 16.48
CA GLY A 281 5.40 -7.67 17.51
C GLY A 281 5.75 -7.18 18.93
N ASP A 282 6.16 -8.10 19.80
CA ASP A 282 6.80 -7.79 21.07
C ASP A 282 8.32 -7.69 20.85
N PRO A 283 9.04 -6.70 21.41
CA PRO A 283 8.62 -5.68 22.38
C PRO A 283 8.00 -4.41 21.76
N GLY A 284 7.69 -4.41 20.46
CA GLY A 284 7.20 -3.23 19.74
C GLY A 284 8.32 -2.50 19.03
N VAL A 285 8.54 -1.22 19.36
CA VAL A 285 9.68 -0.46 18.81
C VAL A 285 10.99 -1.09 19.26
N GLN A 286 11.81 -1.49 18.30
CA GLN A 286 13.04 -2.24 18.52
C GLN A 286 14.08 -1.94 17.43
N ILE A 287 15.32 -2.35 17.69
CA ILE A 287 16.44 -2.24 16.75
C ILE A 287 16.79 -3.64 16.25
N SER A 288 16.94 -3.76 14.93
CA SER A 288 17.30 -5.02 14.27
C SER A 288 18.52 -4.83 13.35
N GLU A 289 19.24 -5.92 13.11
CA GLU A 289 20.29 -5.98 12.10
C GLU A 289 19.67 -6.04 10.68
N LEU A 290 20.20 -5.24 9.77
CA LEU A 290 19.76 -5.12 8.38
C LEU A 290 20.53 -6.08 7.46
N ASP A 291 21.77 -6.44 7.82
CA ASP A 291 22.68 -7.26 7.01
C ASP A 291 22.60 -8.75 7.33
N THR A 292 21.93 -9.14 8.41
CA THR A 292 21.91 -10.53 8.87
C THR A 292 20.53 -10.98 9.33
N GLY A 293 20.34 -12.31 9.35
CA GLY A 293 19.13 -12.92 9.89
C GLY A 293 17.90 -12.79 8.98
N TYR A 294 16.73 -12.62 9.59
CA TYR A 294 15.46 -12.57 8.87
C TYR A 294 15.36 -11.36 7.94
N TRP A 295 15.73 -10.17 8.42
CA TRP A 295 15.51 -8.91 7.72
C TRP A 295 16.33 -8.76 6.44
N SER A 296 17.52 -9.37 6.38
CA SER A 296 18.32 -9.37 5.15
C SER A 296 17.65 -10.15 4.02
N ASN A 297 16.87 -11.19 4.33
CA ASN A 297 16.21 -12.04 3.32
C ASN A 297 14.95 -11.41 2.73
N VAL A 298 14.38 -10.42 3.42
CA VAL A 298 13.12 -9.76 3.04
C VAL A 298 13.31 -8.27 2.71
N LEU A 299 14.55 -7.79 2.70
CA LEU A 299 14.87 -6.43 2.29
C LEU A 299 14.57 -6.23 0.81
N LEU A 300 13.83 -5.19 0.49
CA LEU A 300 13.55 -4.79 -0.89
C LEU A 300 14.55 -3.76 -1.37
N HIS A 301 14.53 -2.60 -0.73
CA HIS A 301 15.27 -1.41 -1.16
C HIS A 301 15.23 -0.34 -0.07
N MET A 302 15.98 0.73 -0.31
CA MET A 302 16.14 1.85 0.62
C MET A 302 15.84 3.16 -0.09
N GLN A 303 15.33 4.13 0.66
CA GLN A 303 15.01 5.46 0.15
C GLN A 303 15.48 6.57 1.06
N ARG A 304 15.93 7.67 0.44
CA ARG A 304 16.22 8.93 1.11
C ARG A 304 15.10 9.91 0.87
N VAL A 305 14.41 10.28 1.95
CA VAL A 305 13.27 11.22 1.93
C VAL A 305 13.60 12.59 2.51
N LEU A 306 14.73 12.70 3.22
CA LEU A 306 15.27 13.97 3.72
C LEU A 306 16.69 14.18 3.21
#